data_AF-A0AAD8EID9-F1
#
_entry.id   AF-A0AAD8EID9-F1
#
_cell.length_a   1.000
_cell.length_b   1.000
_cell.length_c   1.000
_cell.angle_alpha   90.00
_cell.angle_beta   90.00
_cell.angle_gamma   90.00
#
_symmetry.space_group_name_H-M   'P 1'
#
loop_
_entity.id
_entity.type
_entity.pdbx_description
1 polymer ?
#
loop_
_entity_poly.entity_id
_entity_poly.type
_entity_poly.pdbx_seq_one_letter_code
_entity_poly.pdbx_strand_id
1 'polypeptide(L)' 'QMEFEWVLHEEVHAVLGQLHTILLEVFRRFPVPLCGNDSPLKQDKFVLTVPPEQLKCIVTLTGDCISHA' A
#
# COMPACT_ATOMS: atom_id res chain seq x y z
N GLN A 1 0.08 -15.03 -37.56
CA GLN A 1 0.32 -13.57 -37.68
C GLN A 1 -0.79 -12.77 -37.00
N MET A 2 -2.07 -13.01 -37.31
CA MET A 2 -3.20 -12.29 -36.71
C MET A 2 -3.29 -12.42 -35.16
N GLU A 3 -2.99 -13.59 -34.61
CA GLU A 3 -2.95 -13.80 -33.15
C GLU A 3 -1.85 -12.99 -32.47
N PHE A 4 -0.70 -12.80 -33.12
CA PHE A 4 0.43 -12.03 -32.58
C PHE A 4 0.10 -10.53 -32.51
N GLU A 5 -0.60 -10.02 -33.53
CA GLU A 5 -1.10 -8.65 -33.57
C GLU A 5 -2.20 -8.41 -32.53
N TRP A 6 -3.08 -9.39 -32.32
CA TRP A 6 -4.11 -9.33 -31.27
C TRP A 6 -3.50 -9.29 -29.87
N VAL A 7 -2.53 -10.16 -29.57
CA VAL A 7 -1.79 -10.13 -28.29
C VAL A 7 -1.14 -8.76 -28.05
N LEU A 8 -0.48 -8.20 -29.07
CA LEU A 8 0.20 -6.90 -28.97
C LEU A 8 -0.76 -5.73 -28.73
N HIS A 9 -1.92 -5.72 -29.38
CA HIS A 9 -2.83 -4.58 -29.32
C HIS A 9 -3.92 -4.68 -28.24
N GLU A 10 -4.28 -5.89 -27.81
CA GLU A 10 -5.34 -6.10 -26.83
C GLU A 10 -4.77 -6.56 -25.48
N GLU A 11 -4.06 -7.69 -25.44
CA GLU A 11 -3.62 -8.27 -24.16
C GLU A 11 -2.58 -7.42 -23.45
N VAL A 12 -1.60 -6.87 -24.18
CA VAL A 12 -0.57 -6.00 -23.58
C VAL A 12 -1.22 -4.78 -22.91
N HIS A 13 -2.15 -4.11 -23.61
CA HIS A 13 -2.83 -2.94 -23.08
C HIS A 13 -3.74 -3.29 -21.90
N ALA A 14 -4.42 -4.44 -21.94
CA ALA A 14 -5.24 -4.93 -20.83
C ALA A 14 -4.40 -5.20 -19.58
N VAL A 15 -3.24 -5.87 -19.72
CA VAL A 15 -2.32 -6.15 -18.60
C VAL A 15 -1.72 -4.87 -18.03
N LEU A 16 -1.34 -3.91 -18.88
CA LEU A 16 -0.84 -2.60 -18.42
C LEU A 16 -1.92 -1.82 -17.67
N GLY A 17 -3.18 -1.86 -18.13
CA GLY A 17 -4.31 -1.24 -17.42
C GLY A 17 -4.58 -1.88 -16.06
N GLN A 18 -4.47 -3.21 -15.96
CA GLN A 18 -4.58 -3.92 -14.69
C GLN A 18 -3.44 -3.55 -13.74
N LEU A 19 -2.19 -3.54 -14.22
CA LEU A 19 -1.02 -3.13 -13.43
C LEU A 19 -1.19 -1.70 -12.90
N HIS A 20 -1.64 -0.77 -13.75
CA HIS A 20 -1.90 0.61 -13.33
C HIS A 20 -2.93 0.68 -12.21
N THR A 21 -4.04 -0.05 -12.35
CA THR A 21 -5.11 -0.10 -11.35
C THR A 21 -4.62 -0.68 -10.02
N ILE A 22 -3.84 -1.77 -10.06
CA ILE A 22 -3.25 -2.39 -8.88
C ILE A 22 -2.30 -1.40 -8.18
N LEU A 23 -1.44 -0.73 -8.93
CA LEU A 23 -0.49 0.24 -8.38
C LEU A 23 -1.21 1.43 -7.72
N LEU A 24 -2.31 1.91 -8.30
CA LEU A 24 -3.11 2.98 -7.71
C LEU A 24 -3.78 2.54 -6.39
N GLU A 25 -4.32 1.32 -6.34
CA GLU A 25 -4.93 0.77 -5.13
C GLU A 25 -3.89 0.62 -4.01
N VAL A 26 -2.69 0.15 -4.36
CA VAL A 26 -1.56 0.06 -3.43
C VAL A 26 -1.18 1.45 -2.94
N PHE A 27 -1.05 2.43 -3.83
CA PHE A 27 -0.70 3.80 -3.49
C PHE A 27 -1.70 4.43 -2.51
N ARG A 28 -3.01 4.18 -2.67
CA ARG A 28 -4.04 4.67 -1.73
C ARG A 28 -3.94 4.04 -0.34
N ARG A 29 -3.39 2.83 -0.23
CA ARG A 29 -3.23 2.12 1.05
C ARG A 29 -1.98 2.54 1.80
N PHE A 30 -1.00 3.12 1.10
CA PHE A 30 0.17 3.71 1.72
C PHE A 30 -0.14 5.16 2.09
N PRO A 31 -0.21 5.50 3.39
CA PRO A 31 -0.29 6.88 3.82
C PRO A 31 1.08 7.51 3.63
N VAL A 32 1.44 7.82 2.39
CA VAL A 32 2.62 8.61 2.06
C VAL A 32 2.10 9.84 1.32
N PRO A 33 2.42 11.06 1.78
CA PRO A 33 1.98 12.28 1.12
C PRO A 33 2.81 12.50 -0.16
N LEU A 34 2.60 11.65 -1.16
CA LEU A 34 3.37 11.65 -2.41
C LEU A 34 2.83 12.64 -3.44
N CYS A 35 1.61 13.20 -3.24
CA CYS A 35 0.95 14.08 -4.20
C CYS A 35 0.19 15.25 -3.56
N GLY A 36 0.74 15.91 -2.52
CA GLY A 36 0.16 17.16 -1.97
C GLY A 36 -1.30 17.05 -1.52
N ASN A 37 -1.78 15.81 -1.29
CA ASN A 37 -3.15 15.53 -0.92
C ASN A 37 -3.19 15.51 0.60
N ASP A 38 -3.79 16.53 1.21
CA ASP A 38 -3.94 16.72 2.65
C ASP A 38 -4.89 15.69 3.32
N SER A 39 -5.02 14.50 2.74
CA SER A 39 -5.75 13.41 3.39
C SER A 39 -4.99 13.01 4.66
N PRO A 40 -5.64 13.04 5.85
CA PRO A 40 -4.95 12.73 7.10
C PRO A 40 -4.38 11.32 7.02
N LEU A 41 -3.08 11.22 7.29
CA LEU A 41 -2.36 9.95 7.30
C LEU A 41 -3.05 9.01 8.29
N LYS A 42 -3.44 7.83 7.81
CA LYS A 42 -4.06 6.81 8.66
C LYS A 42 -3.06 6.44 9.77
N GLN A 43 -3.48 6.64 11.02
CA GLN A 43 -2.69 6.31 12.20
C GLN A 43 -3.17 4.97 12.76
N ASP A 44 -2.31 3.96 12.73
CA ASP A 44 -2.58 2.62 13.25
C ASP A 44 -1.87 2.41 14.59
N LYS A 45 -2.54 1.76 15.54
CA LYS A 45 -2.01 1.49 16.88
C LYS A 45 -1.90 -0.01 17.12
N PHE A 46 -0.69 -0.47 17.39
CA PHE A 46 -0.37 -1.88 17.63
C PHE A 46 0.01 -2.10 19.09
N VAL A 47 -0.51 -3.19 19.68
CA VAL A 47 -0.13 -3.63 21.02
C VAL A 47 0.74 -4.86 20.86
N LEU A 48 2.01 -4.74 21.22
CA LEU A 48 2.99 -5.82 21.21
C LEU A 48 3.16 -6.32 22.63
N THR A 49 2.90 -7.61 22.87
CA THR A 49 2.95 -8.22 24.20
C THR A 49 3.65 -9.56 24.15
N VAL A 50 4.53 -9.83 25.11
CA VAL A 50 5.23 -11.12 25.24
C VAL A 50 4.69 -11.87 26.46
N PRO A 51 4.08 -13.06 26.30
CA PRO A 51 3.69 -13.92 27.42
C PRO A 51 4.91 -14.39 28.23
N PRO A 52 4.83 -14.53 29.57
CA PRO A 52 3.66 -14.33 30.43
C PRO A 52 3.53 -12.87 30.94
N GLU A 53 3.60 -11.89 30.06
CA GLU A 53 3.39 -10.44 30.30
C GLU A 53 4.59 -9.65 30.86
N GLN A 54 5.82 -10.12 30.64
CA GLN A 54 7.02 -9.39 31.09
C GLN A 54 7.27 -8.08 30.30
N LEU A 55 6.67 -7.93 29.11
CA LEU A 55 6.88 -6.76 28.25
C LEU A 55 5.63 -6.43 27.43
N LYS A 56 5.22 -5.16 27.48
CA LYS A 56 4.14 -4.57 26.68
C LYS A 56 4.63 -3.27 26.04
N CYS A 57 4.53 -3.18 24.73
CA CYS A 57 4.88 -1.99 23.93
C CYS A 57 3.66 -1.58 23.10
N ILE A 58 3.40 -0.28 23.02
CA ILE A 58 2.29 0.27 22.24
C ILE A 58 2.91 1.11 21.13
N VAL A 59 2.87 0.59 19.91
CA VAL A 59 3.48 1.23 18.74
C VAL A 59 2.40 1.97 17.95
N THR A 60 2.65 3.23 17.64
CA THR A 60 1.82 4.03 16.73
C THR A 60 2.56 4.17 15.41
N LEU A 61 1.97 3.64 14.35
CA LEU A 61 2.46 3.72 12.98
C LEU A 61 1.62 4.73 12.19
N THR A 62 2.28 5.73 11.61
CA THR A 62 1.66 6.71 10.73
C THR A 62 2.41 6.67 9.40
N GLY A 63 1.83 6.04 8.38
CA GLY A 63 2.55 5.81 7.11
C GLY A 63 3.74 4.88 7.29
N ASP A 64 4.93 5.42 7.04
CA ASP A 64 6.24 4.77 7.23
C ASP A 64 6.93 5.16 8.56
N CYS A 65 6.31 6.04 9.36
CA CYS A 65 6.89 6.58 10.58
C CYS A 65 6.34 5.90 11.84
N ILE A 66 7.24 5.42 12.71
CA ILE A 66 6.90 5.04 14.09
C ILE A 66 6.99 6.30 14.95
N SER A 67 5.85 6.87 15.31
CA SER A 67 5.82 8.14 16.07
C SER A 67 5.85 7.94 17.58
N HIS A 68 5.35 6.80 18.08
CA HIS A 68 5.31 6.45 19.50
C HIS A 68 5.58 4.95 19.65
N ALA A 69 6.47 4.54 20.57
CA ALA A 69 6.81 3.14 20.87
C ALA A 69 7.17 2.97 22.35
#